data_AF-A0A436RC45-F1
#
_entry.id   AF-A0A436RC45-F1
#
_cell.length_a   1.000
_cell.length_b   1.000
_cell.length_c   1.000
_cell.angle_alpha   90.00
_cell.angle_beta   90.00
_cell.angle_gamma   90.00
#
_symmetry.space_group_name_H-M   'P 1'
#
loop_
_entity.id
_entity.type
_entity.pdbx_description
1 polymer ?
#
loop_
_entity_poly.entity_id
_entity_poly.type
_entity_poly.pdbx_seq_one_letter_code
_entity_poly.pdbx_strand_id
1 'polypeptide(L)'
;FFDFVLNRNENAQRFAIANALKDMTYLASFAQAAGIANPVGAVVRNGFATAVAAGHGEKFVPALSDIVAGLNGVSLVEPAAE
;
A
#
# COMPACT_ATOMS: atom_id res chain seq x y z
N PHE A 1 -7.76 4.82 -5.69
CA PHE A 1 -6.37 4.62 -6.17
C PHE A 1 -6.00 5.59 -7.29
N PHE A 2 -6.55 5.46 -8.51
CA PHE A 2 -6.10 6.26 -9.67
C PHE A 2 -6.17 7.77 -9.48
N ASP A 3 -7.21 8.28 -8.81
CA ASP A 3 -7.36 9.70 -8.55
C ASP A 3 -6.25 10.28 -7.64
N PHE A 4 -5.69 9.46 -6.73
CA PHE A 4 -4.48 9.84 -5.99
C PHE A 4 -3.25 9.90 -6.91
N VAL A 5 -3.06 8.88 -7.73
CA VAL A 5 -1.88 8.77 -8.62
C VAL A 5 -1.90 9.85 -9.69
N LEU A 6 -3.05 10.16 -10.27
CA LEU A 6 -3.18 11.12 -11.36
C LEU A 6 -3.33 12.55 -10.83
N ASN A 7 -4.18 12.76 -9.83
CA ASN A 7 -4.62 14.09 -9.42
C ASN A 7 -4.20 14.46 -7.99
N ARG A 8 -3.44 13.59 -7.30
CA ARG A 8 -2.97 13.81 -5.92
C ARG A 8 -4.10 14.04 -4.91
N ASN A 9 -5.28 13.49 -5.19
CA ASN A 9 -6.37 13.47 -4.23
C ASN A 9 -6.06 12.46 -3.10
N GLU A 10 -5.53 12.96 -1.99
CA GLU A 10 -5.25 12.16 -0.79
C GLU A 10 -6.49 11.43 -0.28
N ASN A 11 -7.67 12.02 -0.43
CA ASN A 11 -8.93 11.46 0.05
C ASN A 11 -9.61 10.50 -0.94
N ALA A 12 -8.98 10.18 -2.08
CA ALA A 12 -9.55 9.30 -3.11
C ALA A 12 -9.99 7.92 -2.57
N GLN A 13 -9.37 7.46 -1.48
CA GLN A 13 -9.80 6.27 -0.75
C GLN A 13 -9.31 6.36 0.70
N ARG A 14 -10.20 6.75 1.61
CA ARG A 14 -9.88 6.97 3.03
C ARG A 14 -9.83 5.65 3.81
N PHE A 15 -8.77 4.89 3.60
CA PHE A 15 -8.50 3.66 4.34
C PHE A 15 -7.02 3.59 4.68
N ALA A 16 -6.69 3.57 5.98
CA ALA A 16 -5.30 3.58 6.44
C ALA A 16 -4.54 2.31 6.04
N ILE A 17 -3.25 2.45 5.73
CA ILE A 17 -2.35 1.34 5.39
C ILE A 17 -2.26 0.34 6.55
N ALA A 18 -2.28 0.79 7.80
CA ALA A 18 -2.29 -0.08 8.97
C ALA A 18 -3.52 -1.01 9.01
N ASN A 19 -4.70 -0.50 8.60
CA ASN A 19 -5.90 -1.31 8.49
C ASN A 19 -5.80 -2.33 7.36
N ALA A 20 -5.24 -1.93 6.21
CA ALA A 20 -5.01 -2.85 5.09
C ALA A 20 -4.03 -3.97 5.46
N LEU A 21 -2.97 -3.67 6.21
CA LEU A 21 -2.05 -4.67 6.74
C LEU A 21 -2.78 -5.67 7.66
N LYS A 22 -3.65 -5.18 8.55
CA LYS A 22 -4.45 -6.03 9.44
C LYS A 22 -5.30 -7.02 8.63
N ASP A 23 -6.07 -6.52 7.68
CA ASP A 23 -7.00 -7.34 6.90
C ASP A 23 -6.27 -8.37 6.03
N MET A 24 -5.17 -7.98 5.40
CA MET A 24 -4.34 -8.90 4.61
C MET A 24 -3.61 -9.93 5.48
N THR A 25 -3.29 -9.59 6.73
CA THR A 25 -2.73 -10.56 7.69
C THR A 25 -3.78 -11.59 8.09
N TYR A 26 -5.03 -11.18 8.32
CA TYR A 26 -6.11 -12.13 8.57
C TYR A 26 -6.39 -13.02 7.36
N LEU A 27 -6.41 -12.47 6.14
CA LEU A 27 -6.59 -13.26 4.92
C LEU A 27 -5.46 -14.28 4.72
N ALA A 28 -4.21 -13.88 4.94
CA ALA A 28 -3.06 -14.78 4.83
C ALA A 28 -3.14 -15.94 5.83
N SER A 29 -3.47 -15.64 7.10
CA SER A 29 -3.66 -16.66 8.13
C SER A 29 -4.81 -17.62 7.79
N PHE A 30 -5.93 -17.09 7.28
CA PHE A 30 -7.07 -17.90 6.86
C PHE A 30 -6.71 -18.84 5.71
N ALA A 31 -6.05 -18.33 4.67
CA ALA A 31 -5.62 -19.15 3.54
C ALA A 31 -4.67 -20.27 3.98
N GLN A 32 -3.71 -19.96 4.87
CA GLN A 32 -2.80 -20.96 5.44
C GLN A 32 -3.55 -22.04 6.21
N ALA A 33 -4.52 -21.68 7.04
CA ALA A 33 -5.33 -22.64 7.81
C ALA A 33 -6.20 -23.53 6.91
N ALA A 34 -6.69 -22.98 5.79
CA ALA A 34 -7.49 -23.71 4.81
C ALA A 34 -6.66 -24.54 3.82
N GLY A 35 -5.32 -24.47 3.87
CA GLY A 35 -4.45 -25.12 2.88
C GLY A 35 -4.56 -24.52 1.47
N ILE A 36 -4.99 -23.27 1.35
CA ILE A 36 -5.20 -22.57 0.08
C ILE A 36 -3.97 -21.72 -0.24
N ALA A 37 -3.46 -21.84 -1.48
CA ALA A 37 -2.36 -21.00 -1.95
C ALA A 37 -2.77 -19.52 -2.04
N ASN A 38 -1.95 -18.62 -1.49
CA ASN A 38 -2.19 -17.18 -1.50
C ASN A 38 -0.92 -16.36 -1.87
N PRO A 39 -0.29 -16.62 -3.04
CA PRO A 39 0.97 -15.96 -3.40
C PRO A 39 0.81 -14.45 -3.59
N VAL A 40 -0.23 -14.01 -4.30
CA VAL A 40 -0.48 -12.58 -4.56
C VAL A 40 -0.87 -11.85 -3.27
N GLY A 41 -1.76 -12.42 -2.45
CA GLY A 41 -2.15 -11.79 -1.20
C GLY A 41 -0.99 -11.69 -0.20
N ALA A 42 -0.06 -12.65 -0.20
CA ALA A 42 1.16 -12.56 0.59
C ALA A 42 2.07 -11.39 0.15
N VAL A 43 2.25 -11.19 -1.16
CA VAL A 43 3.00 -10.05 -1.69
C VAL A 43 2.33 -8.72 -1.32
N VAL A 44 1.01 -8.63 -1.46
CA VAL A 44 0.25 -7.43 -1.08
C VAL A 44 0.37 -7.14 0.42
N ARG A 45 0.22 -8.16 1.29
CA ARG A 45 0.42 -8.04 2.74
C ARG A 45 1.80 -7.48 3.06
N ASN A 46 2.84 -8.01 2.40
CA ASN A 46 4.22 -7.60 2.64
C ASN A 46 4.46 -6.15 2.19
N GLY A 47 3.85 -5.70 1.08
CA GLY A 47 3.87 -4.30 0.68
C GLY A 47 3.33 -3.36 1.76
N PHE A 48 2.19 -3.69 2.36
CA PHE A 48 1.65 -2.92 3.49
C PHE A 48 2.53 -3.03 4.74
N ALA A 49 3.12 -4.20 5.02
CA ALA A 49 4.02 -4.39 6.15
C ALA A 49 5.26 -3.50 6.04
N THR A 50 5.87 -3.42 4.85
CA THR A 50 6.99 -2.53 4.55
C THR A 50 6.61 -1.07 4.78
N ALA A 51 5.44 -0.64 4.28
CA ALA A 51 4.97 0.74 4.46
C ALA A 51 4.71 1.10 5.95
N VAL A 52 4.11 0.19 6.72
CA VAL A 52 3.92 0.39 8.18
C VAL A 52 5.26 0.46 8.90
N ALA A 53 6.19 -0.44 8.59
CA ALA A 53 7.53 -0.46 9.18
C ALA A 53 8.34 0.81 8.85
N ALA A 54 8.10 1.43 7.70
CA ALA A 54 8.66 2.72 7.30
C ALA A 54 7.95 3.94 7.94
N GLY A 55 6.98 3.73 8.84
CA GLY A 55 6.28 4.81 9.54
C GLY A 55 5.10 5.41 8.78
N HIS A 56 4.60 4.76 7.72
CA HIS A 56 3.50 5.28 6.90
C HIS A 56 2.14 4.64 7.19
N GLY A 57 1.96 4.03 8.37
CA GLY A 57 0.73 3.30 8.71
C GLY A 57 -0.55 4.12 8.65
N GLU A 58 -0.49 5.40 9.02
CA GLU A 58 -1.64 6.31 9.03
C GLU A 58 -1.97 6.92 7.66
N LYS A 59 -1.07 6.76 6.67
CA LYS A 59 -1.39 7.20 5.30
C LYS A 59 -2.47 6.32 4.70
N PHE A 60 -3.23 6.87 3.77
CA PHE A 60 -4.23 6.09 3.06
C PHE A 60 -3.61 5.17 2.00
N VAL A 61 -4.24 4.02 1.75
CA VAL A 61 -3.76 2.96 0.84
C VAL A 61 -3.24 3.47 -0.51
N PRO A 62 -3.88 4.44 -1.20
CA PRO A 62 -3.35 4.94 -2.47
C PRO A 62 -1.92 5.51 -2.40
N ALA A 63 -1.52 6.06 -1.25
CA ALA A 63 -0.17 6.58 -1.01
C ALA A 63 0.92 5.50 -1.04
N LEU A 64 0.55 4.21 -1.03
CA LEU A 64 1.49 3.10 -1.24
C LEU A 64 2.27 3.25 -2.55
N SER A 65 1.66 3.83 -3.58
CA SER A 65 2.33 4.10 -4.86
C SER A 65 3.58 4.98 -4.70
N ASP A 66 3.47 6.10 -3.99
CA ASP A 66 4.59 7.01 -3.73
C ASP A 66 5.64 6.38 -2.78
N ILE A 67 5.21 5.55 -1.83
CA ILE A 67 6.11 4.81 -0.93
C ILE A 67 6.97 3.83 -1.74
N VAL A 68 6.35 3.05 -2.64
CA VAL A 68 7.07 2.13 -3.53
C VAL A 68 8.01 2.89 -4.45
N ALA A 69 7.57 4.01 -5.03
CA ALA A 69 8.41 4.86 -5.86
C ALA A 69 9.66 5.35 -5.09
N GLY A 70 9.48 5.86 -3.87
CA GLY A 70 10.56 6.31 -3.00
C GLY A 70 11.56 5.21 -2.66
N LEU A 71 11.08 3.99 -2.37
CA LEU A 71 11.94 2.82 -2.15
C LEU A 71 12.78 2.43 -3.39
N ASN A 72 12.32 2.80 -4.58
CA ASN A 72 13.02 2.56 -5.85
C ASN A 72 13.77 3.78 -6.37
N GLY A 73 13.87 4.86 -5.59
CA GLY A 73 14.60 6.08 -5.97
C GLY A 73 13.96 6.86 -7.11
N VAL A 74 12.65 6.71 -7.35
CA VAL A 74 11.90 7.44 -8.39
C VAL A 74 10.79 8.28 -7.77
N SER A 75 10.40 9.36 -8.46
CA SER A 75 9.26 10.20 -8.11
C SER A 75 8.10 9.93 -9.07
N LEU A 76 6.88 9.88 -8.54
CA LEU A 76 5.66 9.88 -9.36
C LEU A 76 5.10 11.29 -9.58
N VAL A 77 5.70 12.31 -8.96
CA VAL A 77 5.32 13.72 -9.12
C VAL A 77 6.25 14.35 -10.15
N GLU A 78 5.65 15.03 -11.13
CA GLU A 78 6.39 15.80 -12.14
C GLU A 78 7.10 16.98 -11.47
N PRO A 79 8.35 17.29 -11.82
CA PRO A 79 9.03 18.47 -11.29
C PRO A 79 8.24 19.72 -11.68
N ALA A 80 8.18 20.71 -10.77
CA ALA A 80 7.53 21.98 -11.07
C ALA A 80 8.19 22.61 -12.31
N ALA A 81 7.37 23.08 -13.25
CA ALA A 81 7.87 23.85 -14.39
C ALA A 81 8.52 25.14 -13.88
N GLU A 82 9.74 25.39 -14.34
CA GLU A 82 10.53 26.60 -14.04
C GLU A 82 9.97 27.85 -14.74
#